data_AF-A0A1M5KUQ5-F1
#
_entry.id   AF-A0A1M5KUQ5-F1
#
_cell.length_a   1.000
_cell.length_b   1.000
_cell.length_c   1.000
_cell.angle_alpha   90.00
_cell.angle_beta   90.00
_cell.angle_gamma   90.00
#
_symmetry.space_group_name_H-M   'P 1'
#
loop_
_entity.id
_entity.type
_entity.pdbx_description
1 polymer ?
#
loop_
_entity_poly.entity_id
_entity_poly.type
_entity_poly.pdbx_seq_one_letter_code
_entity_poly.pdbx_strand_id
1 'polypeptide(L)'
;MRTFVFLASLISFTLTAQVKEKDTLFFNLDKYYTISSSIELKQSNEKYTQKLAFQKMQFRQTNTDGYIYFTADSLPQKEIKPKKILSIKDYIENKKFYYDGNHNKIVDKWKLKDSLTDKYVIFFVNGNELIKSKNLEYISYYPIQKDLKIVENRRKDTLFFKLDNKYIYEPEHCTPKRYLLKDGGKSKTGTFFFEEFDVQTRPRFKSKKILDLESFVHSSRFYNSELNIIEDRNLSDFFSNYVVFLFRDTDNKDDYIQIKSYSTIE
;
A
#
# COMPACT_ATOMS: atom_id res chain seq x y z
N MET A 1 62.06 6.86 -42.30
CA MET A 1 61.15 7.30 -41.22
C MET A 1 59.73 6.90 -41.62
N ARG A 2 59.16 5.85 -41.02
CA ARG A 2 57.81 5.35 -41.34
C ARG A 2 56.95 5.49 -40.08
N THR A 3 55.98 6.37 -40.15
CA THR A 3 54.99 6.63 -39.10
C THR A 3 53.85 5.63 -39.23
N PHE A 4 53.61 4.83 -38.20
CA PHE A 4 52.40 4.00 -38.10
C PHE A 4 51.34 4.81 -37.36
N VAL A 5 50.19 5.03 -38.00
CA VAL A 5 48.99 5.60 -37.38
C VAL A 5 48.12 4.43 -36.92
N PHE A 6 47.97 4.27 -35.60
CA PHE A 6 47.00 3.34 -35.02
C PHE A 6 45.64 4.05 -34.92
N LEU A 7 44.66 3.56 -35.69
CA LEU A 7 43.28 4.01 -35.61
C LEU A 7 42.56 3.20 -34.52
N ALA A 8 42.35 3.79 -33.35
CA ALA A 8 41.56 3.20 -32.28
C ALA A 8 40.06 3.33 -32.62
N SER A 9 39.44 2.22 -33.00
CA SER A 9 37.98 2.11 -33.16
C SER A 9 37.31 2.03 -31.80
N LEU A 10 36.60 3.09 -31.41
CA LEU A 10 35.68 3.11 -30.27
C LEU A 10 34.40 2.38 -30.66
N ILE A 11 34.27 1.12 -30.25
CA ILE A 11 33.02 0.36 -30.35
C ILE A 11 32.10 0.87 -29.24
N SER A 12 31.20 1.79 -29.60
CA SER A 12 30.09 2.22 -28.75
C SER A 12 29.10 1.07 -28.59
N PHE A 13 29.22 0.30 -27.51
CA PHE A 13 28.16 -0.61 -27.08
C PHE A 13 26.97 0.22 -26.58
N THR A 14 25.96 0.38 -27.42
CA THR A 14 24.64 0.81 -26.96
C THR A 14 24.04 -0.34 -26.17
N LEU A 15 24.08 -0.23 -24.83
CA LEU A 15 23.27 -1.06 -23.94
C LEU A 15 21.80 -0.69 -24.18
N THR A 16 21.16 -1.34 -25.14
CA THR A 16 19.70 -1.43 -25.12
C THR A 16 19.35 -2.36 -23.98
N ALA A 17 18.79 -1.81 -22.90
CA ALA A 17 18.20 -2.61 -21.84
C ALA A 17 17.14 -3.52 -22.48
N GLN A 18 17.45 -4.81 -22.64
CA GLN A 18 16.45 -5.79 -23.07
C GLN A 18 15.35 -5.82 -22.01
N VAL A 19 14.13 -5.47 -22.40
CA VAL A 19 12.94 -5.67 -21.57
C VAL A 19 12.82 -7.17 -21.36
N LYS A 20 13.23 -7.63 -20.17
CA LYS A 20 13.12 -9.05 -19.82
C LYS A 20 11.65 -9.45 -19.86
N GLU A 21 11.34 -10.47 -20.65
CA GLU A 21 9.99 -11.02 -20.72
C GLU A 21 9.59 -11.49 -19.31
N LYS A 22 8.45 -11.01 -18.82
CA LYS A 22 7.95 -11.35 -17.47
C LYS A 22 7.51 -12.81 -17.45
N ASP A 23 7.82 -13.52 -16.38
CA ASP A 23 7.29 -14.86 -16.15
C ASP A 23 5.76 -14.82 -15.97
N THR A 24 5.08 -15.95 -16.25
CA THR A 24 3.62 -16.03 -16.17
C THR A 24 3.15 -16.81 -14.94
N LEU A 25 2.19 -16.25 -14.20
CA LEU A 25 1.49 -16.91 -13.10
C LEU A 25 0.01 -17.12 -13.43
N PHE A 26 -0.52 -18.28 -13.01
CA PHE A 26 -1.91 -18.65 -13.18
C PHE A 26 -2.58 -18.82 -11.82
N PHE A 27 -3.72 -18.18 -11.63
CA PHE A 27 -4.50 -18.26 -10.41
C PHE A 27 -5.91 -18.76 -10.67
N ASN A 28 -6.45 -19.57 -9.75
CA ASN A 28 -7.88 -19.86 -9.72
C ASN A 28 -8.65 -18.61 -9.30
N LEU A 29 -9.82 -18.41 -9.90
CA LEU A 29 -10.78 -17.42 -9.40
C LEU A 29 -11.39 -17.88 -8.08
N ASP A 30 -11.22 -17.07 -7.05
CA ASP A 30 -11.94 -17.23 -5.79
C ASP A 30 -13.15 -16.28 -5.82
N LYS A 31 -14.36 -16.83 -5.87
CA LYS A 31 -15.62 -16.05 -5.96
C LYS A 31 -15.89 -15.13 -4.77
N TYR A 32 -15.25 -15.34 -3.62
CA TYR A 32 -15.40 -14.49 -2.43
C TYR A 32 -14.22 -13.55 -2.24
N TYR A 33 -13.05 -13.85 -2.82
CA TYR A 33 -11.84 -13.02 -2.68
C TYR A 33 -11.46 -12.25 -3.94
N THR A 34 -12.08 -12.53 -5.09
CA THR A 34 -11.75 -11.90 -6.37
C THR A 34 -12.98 -11.24 -6.97
N ILE A 35 -12.85 -9.97 -7.36
CA ILE A 35 -13.87 -9.20 -8.10
C ILE A 35 -13.27 -8.75 -9.42
N SER A 36 -14.06 -8.86 -10.49
CA SER A 36 -13.71 -8.28 -11.78
C SER A 36 -14.90 -7.55 -12.37
N SER A 37 -14.69 -6.36 -12.93
CA SER A 37 -15.70 -5.68 -13.73
C SER A 37 -15.86 -6.28 -15.12
N SER A 38 -14.93 -7.12 -15.56
CA SER A 38 -14.90 -7.75 -16.89
C SER A 38 -15.49 -9.15 -16.91
N ILE A 39 -15.89 -9.67 -15.76
CA ILE A 39 -16.52 -10.99 -15.58
C ILE A 39 -17.78 -10.78 -14.77
N GLU A 40 -18.86 -11.49 -15.07
CA GLU A 40 -20.04 -11.55 -14.18
C GLU A 40 -19.70 -12.28 -12.86
N LEU A 41 -18.97 -11.61 -11.98
CA LEU A 41 -18.78 -11.99 -10.59
C LEU A 41 -19.43 -10.90 -9.73
N LYS A 42 -20.76 -10.95 -9.70
CA LYS A 42 -21.73 -10.11 -8.95
C LYS A 42 -21.39 -8.62 -8.79
N GLN A 43 -21.99 -7.87 -9.72
CA GLN A 43 -22.58 -6.52 -9.60
C GLN A 43 -21.71 -5.38 -9.04
N SER A 44 -20.97 -4.74 -9.95
CA SER A 44 -20.38 -3.41 -9.74
C SER A 44 -21.39 -2.25 -9.82
N ASN A 45 -22.67 -2.53 -10.13
CA ASN A 45 -23.73 -1.52 -10.38
C ASN A 45 -24.86 -1.51 -9.34
N GLU A 46 -24.66 -2.15 -8.18
CA GLU A 46 -25.68 -2.25 -7.13
C GLU A 46 -25.79 -0.99 -6.25
N LYS A 47 -26.98 -0.79 -5.66
CA LYS A 47 -27.21 0.27 -4.65
C LYS A 47 -26.22 0.10 -3.48
N TYR A 48 -25.79 1.20 -2.86
CA TYR A 48 -24.81 1.20 -1.75
C TYR A 48 -25.02 0.10 -0.68
N THR A 49 -26.29 -0.17 -0.33
CA THR A 49 -26.66 -1.18 0.66
C THR A 49 -26.31 -2.61 0.24
N GLN A 50 -26.46 -2.93 -1.04
CA GLN A 50 -26.11 -4.23 -1.60
C GLN A 50 -24.60 -4.42 -1.69
N LYS A 51 -23.84 -3.38 -2.09
CA LYS A 51 -22.37 -3.38 -2.04
C LYS A 51 -21.85 -3.66 -0.64
N LEU A 52 -22.43 -3.01 0.38
CA LEU A 52 -22.05 -3.22 1.78
C LEU A 52 -22.40 -4.65 2.25
N ALA A 53 -23.56 -5.18 1.87
CA ALA A 53 -23.95 -6.56 2.18
C ALA A 53 -23.00 -7.57 1.53
N PHE A 54 -22.58 -7.33 0.29
CA PHE A 54 -21.62 -8.15 -0.43
C PHE A 54 -20.25 -8.14 0.23
N GLN A 55 -19.69 -6.97 0.56
CA GLN A 55 -18.42 -6.87 1.27
C GLN A 55 -18.45 -7.58 2.63
N LYS A 56 -19.56 -7.45 3.38
CA LYS A 56 -19.77 -8.20 4.64
C LYS A 56 -19.80 -9.72 4.41
N MET A 57 -20.43 -10.18 3.33
CA MET A 57 -20.44 -11.59 2.97
C MET A 57 -19.04 -12.09 2.62
N GLN A 58 -18.29 -11.37 1.78
CA GLN A 58 -16.92 -11.72 1.43
C GLN A 58 -16.04 -11.81 2.67
N PHE A 59 -16.03 -10.78 3.51
CA PHE A 59 -15.30 -10.76 4.77
C PHE A 59 -15.62 -11.98 5.65
N ARG A 60 -16.90 -12.36 5.77
CA ARG A 60 -17.31 -13.55 6.54
C ARG A 60 -16.80 -14.86 5.95
N GLN A 61 -16.71 -14.95 4.63
CA GLN A 61 -16.28 -16.16 3.92
C GLN A 61 -14.74 -16.28 3.88
N THR A 62 -14.03 -15.17 3.69
CA THR A 62 -12.58 -15.18 3.50
C THR A 62 -11.81 -14.98 4.80
N ASN A 63 -12.37 -14.25 5.77
CA ASN A 63 -11.73 -13.75 6.99
C ASN A 63 -10.49 -12.86 6.71
N THR A 64 -10.47 -12.20 5.56
CA THR A 64 -9.41 -11.28 5.09
C THR A 64 -9.82 -9.82 5.27
N ASP A 65 -8.85 -8.91 5.28
CA ASP A 65 -9.11 -7.47 5.48
C ASP A 65 -9.50 -6.74 4.19
N GLY A 66 -9.56 -7.48 3.08
CA GLY A 66 -9.81 -6.98 1.74
C GLY A 66 -9.93 -8.11 0.73
N TYR A 67 -9.94 -7.73 -0.54
CA TYR A 67 -10.10 -8.62 -1.69
C TYR A 67 -9.28 -8.12 -2.87
N ILE A 68 -9.10 -8.98 -3.87
CA ILE A 68 -8.47 -8.61 -5.14
C ILE A 68 -9.50 -8.09 -6.12
N TYR A 69 -9.29 -6.89 -6.61
CA TYR A 69 -9.97 -6.35 -7.77
C TYR A 69 -9.05 -6.43 -8.99
N PHE A 70 -9.60 -6.86 -10.13
CA PHE A 70 -8.84 -6.84 -11.38
C PHE A 70 -9.71 -6.54 -12.60
N THR A 71 -9.09 -5.96 -13.62
CA THR A 71 -9.70 -5.78 -14.95
C THR A 71 -9.07 -6.74 -15.94
N ALA A 72 -9.89 -7.31 -16.83
CA ALA A 72 -9.40 -8.23 -17.86
C ALA A 72 -8.89 -7.46 -19.09
N ASP A 73 -7.92 -8.06 -19.77
CA ASP A 73 -7.60 -7.73 -21.15
C ASP A 73 -8.76 -8.19 -22.06
N SER A 74 -8.98 -7.52 -23.20
CA SER A 74 -10.20 -7.69 -24.01
C SER A 74 -10.30 -9.04 -24.74
N LEU A 75 -9.27 -9.88 -24.73
CA LEU A 75 -9.20 -11.11 -25.50
C LEU A 75 -8.85 -12.31 -24.60
N PRO A 76 -9.76 -13.29 -24.45
CA PRO A 76 -9.45 -14.57 -23.82
C PRO A 76 -8.36 -15.29 -24.61
N GLN A 77 -7.34 -15.80 -23.91
CA GLN A 77 -6.28 -16.58 -24.54
C GLN A 77 -6.56 -18.07 -24.40
N LYS A 78 -6.68 -18.78 -25.53
CA LYS A 78 -7.05 -20.21 -25.56
C LYS A 78 -5.86 -21.17 -25.68
N GLU A 79 -4.66 -20.66 -26.00
CA GLU A 79 -3.53 -21.50 -26.38
C GLU A 79 -2.54 -21.78 -25.24
N ILE A 80 -2.67 -21.09 -24.10
CA ILE A 80 -1.77 -21.29 -22.96
C ILE A 80 -2.32 -22.41 -22.08
N LYS A 81 -1.51 -23.44 -21.80
CA LYS A 81 -1.84 -24.50 -20.84
C LYS A 81 -1.10 -24.27 -19.51
N PRO A 82 -1.80 -23.96 -18.41
CA PRO A 82 -1.15 -23.68 -17.13
C PRO A 82 -0.48 -24.96 -16.58
N LYS A 83 0.82 -24.87 -16.25
CA LYS A 83 1.54 -25.97 -15.57
C LYS A 83 1.13 -26.13 -14.11
N LYS A 84 0.84 -25.01 -13.45
CA LYS A 84 0.43 -24.93 -12.05
C LYS A 84 -0.55 -23.79 -11.91
N ILE A 85 -1.67 -24.07 -11.27
CA ILE A 85 -2.67 -23.07 -10.94
C ILE A 85 -2.64 -22.86 -9.43
N LEU A 86 -2.46 -21.62 -9.00
CA LEU A 86 -2.31 -21.23 -7.60
C LEU A 86 -3.62 -20.67 -7.04
N SER A 87 -3.79 -20.74 -5.73
CA SER A 87 -4.81 -19.97 -5.02
C SER A 87 -4.34 -18.53 -4.88
N ILE A 88 -5.07 -17.57 -5.45
CA ILE A 88 -4.70 -16.13 -5.34
C ILE A 88 -4.74 -15.67 -3.89
N LYS A 89 -5.73 -16.17 -3.12
CA LYS A 89 -5.88 -15.86 -1.70
C LYS A 89 -4.65 -16.35 -0.92
N ASP A 90 -4.30 -17.63 -1.02
CA ASP A 90 -3.18 -18.19 -0.25
C ASP A 90 -1.83 -17.59 -0.69
N TYR A 91 -1.73 -17.20 -1.96
CA TYR A 91 -0.55 -16.53 -2.49
C TYR A 91 -0.36 -15.12 -1.92
N ILE A 92 -1.44 -14.35 -1.72
CA ILE A 92 -1.37 -12.95 -1.26
C ILE A 92 -1.48 -12.84 0.25
N GLU A 93 -2.29 -13.67 0.91
CA GLU A 93 -2.55 -13.62 2.34
C GLU A 93 -1.43 -14.26 3.17
N ASN A 94 -0.23 -13.69 3.10
CA ASN A 94 0.90 -14.10 3.92
C ASN A 94 1.85 -12.92 4.23
N LYS A 95 2.75 -13.17 5.20
CA LYS A 95 3.65 -12.15 5.77
C LYS A 95 4.54 -11.43 4.76
N LYS A 96 4.82 -12.03 3.59
CA LYS A 96 5.61 -11.39 2.53
C LYS A 96 4.92 -10.13 1.99
N PHE A 97 3.60 -10.16 1.92
CA PHE A 97 2.79 -9.10 1.33
C PHE A 97 2.14 -8.20 2.37
N TYR A 98 2.30 -8.48 3.66
CA TYR A 98 1.73 -7.63 4.71
C TYR A 98 2.61 -6.41 4.99
N TYR A 99 1.97 -5.35 5.48
CA TYR A 99 2.67 -4.24 6.12
C TYR A 99 3.58 -4.77 7.23
N ASP A 100 4.69 -4.07 7.48
CA ASP A 100 5.69 -4.54 8.43
C ASP A 100 5.16 -4.55 9.87
N GLY A 101 5.69 -5.48 10.66
CA GLY A 101 5.35 -5.64 12.07
C GLY A 101 5.09 -7.09 12.48
N ASN A 102 4.60 -7.25 13.70
CA ASN A 102 4.40 -8.55 14.33
C ASN A 102 2.95 -9.04 14.22
N HIS A 103 2.00 -8.11 14.16
CA HIS A 103 0.56 -8.38 14.21
C HIS A 103 -0.17 -7.89 12.95
N ASN A 104 0.50 -7.12 12.09
CA ASN A 104 -0.08 -6.58 10.89
C ASN A 104 -0.45 -7.71 9.91
N LYS A 105 -1.73 -7.75 9.53
CA LYS A 105 -2.28 -8.71 8.56
C LYS A 105 -2.98 -8.00 7.41
N ILE A 106 -2.61 -6.74 7.19
CA ILE A 106 -3.11 -5.93 6.10
C ILE A 106 -2.14 -6.07 4.95
N VAL A 107 -2.65 -6.41 3.76
CA VAL A 107 -1.84 -6.47 2.54
C VAL A 107 -1.35 -5.07 2.18
N ASP A 108 -0.04 -4.94 2.07
CA ASP A 108 0.67 -3.78 1.56
C ASP A 108 0.62 -3.81 0.02
N LYS A 109 -0.17 -2.90 -0.54
CA LYS A 109 -0.38 -2.79 -1.99
C LYS A 109 0.91 -2.53 -2.77
N TRP A 110 1.89 -1.86 -2.15
CA TRP A 110 3.18 -1.54 -2.75
C TRP A 110 4.07 -2.79 -2.81
N LYS A 111 4.14 -3.57 -1.73
CA LYS A 111 4.83 -4.87 -1.74
C LYS A 111 4.18 -5.83 -2.73
N LEU A 112 2.84 -5.84 -2.79
CA LEU A 112 2.09 -6.64 -3.76
C LEU A 112 2.47 -6.25 -5.18
N LYS A 113 2.46 -4.95 -5.51
CA LYS A 113 2.86 -4.47 -6.83
C LYS A 113 4.28 -4.92 -7.20
N ASP A 114 5.25 -4.61 -6.35
CA ASP A 114 6.67 -4.89 -6.59
C ASP A 114 6.97 -6.39 -6.73
N SER A 115 6.25 -7.23 -5.98
CA SER A 115 6.52 -8.67 -5.91
C SER A 115 5.62 -9.51 -6.80
N LEU A 116 4.54 -8.94 -7.35
CA LEU A 116 3.58 -9.66 -8.18
C LEU A 116 3.36 -8.98 -9.54
N THR A 117 2.69 -7.84 -9.60
CA THR A 117 2.24 -7.26 -10.88
C THR A 117 3.39 -6.64 -11.69
N ASP A 118 4.44 -6.16 -11.03
CA ASP A 118 5.65 -5.67 -11.71
C ASP A 118 6.53 -6.80 -12.23
N LYS A 119 6.43 -8.00 -11.66
CA LYS A 119 7.31 -9.14 -11.99
C LYS A 119 6.69 -10.16 -12.92
N TYR A 120 5.38 -10.33 -12.88
CA TYR A 120 4.69 -11.42 -13.57
C TYR A 120 3.58 -10.93 -14.49
N VAL A 121 3.35 -11.66 -15.59
CA VAL A 121 2.07 -11.63 -16.30
C VAL A 121 1.10 -12.53 -15.56
N ILE A 122 -0.10 -12.04 -15.29
CA ILE A 122 -1.07 -12.73 -14.44
C ILE A 122 -2.27 -13.16 -15.27
N PHE A 123 -2.60 -14.45 -15.19
CA PHE A 123 -3.84 -15.01 -15.73
C PHE A 123 -4.70 -15.59 -14.62
N PHE A 124 -6.00 -15.33 -14.71
CA PHE A 124 -7.02 -16.01 -13.92
C PHE A 124 -7.63 -17.14 -14.75
N VAL A 125 -7.79 -18.30 -14.13
CA VAL A 125 -8.38 -19.49 -14.73
C VAL A 125 -9.87 -19.55 -14.36
N ASN A 126 -10.73 -19.58 -15.37
CA ASN A 126 -12.18 -19.70 -15.23
C ASN A 126 -12.68 -20.90 -16.05
N GLY A 127 -12.73 -22.09 -15.44
CA GLY A 127 -13.02 -23.32 -16.17
C GLY A 127 -11.98 -23.55 -17.27
N ASN A 128 -12.41 -23.48 -18.54
CA ASN A 128 -11.53 -23.66 -19.70
C ASN A 128 -10.99 -22.33 -20.27
N GLU A 129 -11.36 -21.20 -19.68
CA GLU A 129 -10.96 -19.87 -20.14
C GLU A 129 -9.80 -19.32 -19.31
N LEU A 130 -8.87 -18.62 -19.98
CA LEU A 130 -7.82 -17.85 -19.34
C LEU A 130 -8.05 -16.37 -19.54
N ILE A 131 -8.03 -15.64 -18.43
CA ILE A 131 -8.36 -14.23 -18.36
C ILE A 131 -7.10 -13.50 -17.92
N LYS A 132 -6.44 -12.84 -18.88
CA LYS A 132 -5.27 -12.03 -18.58
C LYS A 132 -5.67 -10.81 -17.77
N SER A 133 -5.04 -10.59 -16.62
CA SER A 133 -5.23 -9.38 -15.83
C SER A 133 -4.46 -8.22 -16.46
N LYS A 134 -5.16 -7.10 -16.67
CA LYS A 134 -4.57 -5.83 -17.08
C LYS A 134 -4.09 -5.05 -15.86
N ASN A 135 -5.00 -4.86 -14.90
CA ASN A 135 -4.72 -4.27 -13.60
C ASN A 135 -5.14 -5.25 -12.51
N LEU A 136 -4.38 -5.31 -11.42
CA LEU A 136 -4.69 -6.09 -10.23
C LEU A 136 -4.34 -5.28 -9.00
N GLU A 137 -5.30 -5.11 -8.11
CA GLU A 137 -5.18 -4.29 -6.91
C GLU A 137 -5.82 -5.00 -5.72
N TYR A 138 -5.23 -4.81 -4.53
CA TYR A 138 -5.86 -5.20 -3.28
C TYR A 138 -6.70 -4.06 -2.75
N ILE A 139 -7.98 -4.32 -2.50
CA ILE A 139 -8.95 -3.36 -2.00
C ILE A 139 -9.32 -3.72 -0.56
N SER A 140 -9.04 -2.81 0.36
CA SER A 140 -9.41 -2.94 1.77
C SER A 140 -10.93 -2.80 1.96
N TYR A 141 -11.50 -3.57 2.89
CA TYR A 141 -12.87 -3.34 3.35
C TYR A 141 -12.98 -2.15 4.31
N TYR A 142 -11.84 -1.69 4.86
CA TYR A 142 -11.80 -0.70 5.92
C TYR A 142 -11.56 0.72 5.38
N PRO A 143 -12.09 1.75 6.08
CA PRO A 143 -12.94 1.63 7.27
C PRO A 143 -14.36 1.15 6.92
N ILE A 144 -14.97 0.36 7.81
CA ILE A 144 -16.34 -0.16 7.59
C ILE A 144 -17.33 0.75 8.31
N GLN A 145 -18.33 1.26 7.59
CA GLN A 145 -19.46 1.93 8.24
C GLN A 145 -20.43 0.89 8.81
N LYS A 146 -20.65 0.94 10.12
CA LYS A 146 -21.67 0.17 10.83
C LYS A 146 -22.60 1.14 11.53
N ASP A 147 -23.79 1.33 10.97
CA ASP A 147 -24.76 2.34 11.39
C ASP A 147 -24.13 3.75 11.32
N LEU A 148 -24.10 4.49 12.43
CA LEU A 148 -23.42 5.80 12.53
C LEU A 148 -21.95 5.69 12.98
N LYS A 149 -21.40 4.48 13.14
CA LYS A 149 -20.04 4.25 13.64
C LYS A 149 -19.09 3.81 12.52
N ILE A 150 -17.93 4.44 12.49
CA ILE A 150 -16.80 4.03 11.65
C ILE A 150 -16.02 2.97 12.42
N VAL A 151 -15.87 1.78 11.83
CA VAL A 151 -15.07 0.69 12.39
C VAL A 151 -13.74 0.65 11.66
N GLU A 152 -12.69 1.00 12.40
CA GLU A 152 -11.31 0.92 11.95
C GLU A 152 -10.79 -0.54 11.96
N ASN A 153 -9.78 -0.80 11.13
CA ASN A 153 -9.12 -2.10 11.15
C ASN A 153 -8.37 -2.31 12.48
N ARG A 154 -8.61 -3.44 13.15
CA ARG A 154 -7.99 -3.83 14.43
C ARG A 154 -6.67 -4.58 14.27
N ARG A 155 -6.32 -5.01 13.06
CA ARG A 155 -5.12 -5.79 12.75
C ARG A 155 -3.96 -4.89 12.30
N LYS A 156 -3.92 -3.64 12.77
CA LYS A 156 -2.82 -2.69 12.53
C LYS A 156 -1.73 -2.91 13.58
N ASP A 157 -0.47 -2.86 13.17
CA ASP A 157 0.62 -2.71 14.12
C ASP A 157 0.77 -1.26 14.60
N THR A 158 1.55 -1.08 15.66
CA THR A 158 1.80 0.23 16.23
C THR A 158 3.20 0.73 15.87
N LEU A 159 3.29 1.98 15.42
CA LEU A 159 4.55 2.69 15.20
C LEU A 159 4.70 3.78 16.27
N PHE A 160 5.92 3.89 16.78
CA PHE A 160 6.29 4.87 17.79
C PHE A 160 7.37 5.76 17.22
N PHE A 161 7.12 7.06 17.15
CA PHE A 161 8.09 8.05 16.70
C PHE A 161 8.42 9.05 17.79
N LYS A 162 9.63 9.58 17.78
CA LYS A 162 9.96 10.78 18.55
C LYS A 162 9.25 11.99 17.94
N LEU A 163 8.64 12.84 18.77
CA LEU A 163 8.20 14.17 18.36
C LEU A 163 9.44 15.07 18.28
N ASP A 164 10.05 15.13 17.10
CA ASP A 164 11.12 16.10 16.83
C ASP A 164 10.54 17.39 16.24
N ASN A 165 10.50 18.43 17.04
CA ASN A 165 9.99 19.75 16.66
C ASN A 165 10.80 20.43 15.54
N LYS A 166 11.97 19.89 15.17
CA LYS A 166 12.76 20.38 14.01
C LYS A 166 12.21 19.88 12.68
N TYR A 167 11.54 18.72 12.68
CA TYR A 167 11.00 18.08 11.49
C TYR A 167 9.47 18.14 11.45
N ILE A 168 8.84 17.97 12.61
CA ILE A 168 7.39 18.01 12.80
C ILE A 168 7.02 19.33 13.46
N TYR A 169 6.08 20.10 12.91
CA TYR A 169 5.64 21.34 13.53
C TYR A 169 4.12 21.43 13.63
N GLU A 170 3.65 22.04 14.71
CA GLU A 170 2.24 22.35 14.96
C GLU A 170 1.96 23.78 14.45
N PRO A 171 1.06 23.99 13.47
CA PRO A 171 0.67 25.33 13.05
C PRO A 171 -0.06 26.07 14.15
N GLU A 172 0.16 27.38 14.22
CA GLU A 172 -0.61 28.24 15.10
C GLU A 172 -2.11 28.18 14.76
N HIS A 173 -2.94 28.21 15.79
CA HIS A 173 -4.41 28.32 15.69
C HIS A 173 -5.12 27.20 14.91
N CYS A 174 -4.56 25.99 14.82
CA CYS A 174 -5.26 24.83 14.27
C CYS A 174 -6.03 24.05 15.35
N THR A 175 -7.36 23.97 15.20
CA THR A 175 -8.22 23.05 15.97
C THR A 175 -9.05 22.20 14.99
N PRO A 176 -8.94 20.86 15.00
CA PRO A 176 -8.08 20.04 15.87
C PRO A 176 -6.58 20.28 15.62
N LYS A 177 -5.75 19.89 16.59
CA LYS A 177 -4.30 20.02 16.50
C LYS A 177 -3.76 19.20 15.34
N ARG A 178 -2.95 19.85 14.49
CA ARG A 178 -2.32 19.24 13.33
C ARG A 178 -0.80 19.31 13.46
N TYR A 179 -0.12 18.29 12.95
CA TYR A 179 1.32 18.21 12.91
C TYR A 179 1.73 18.01 11.45
N LEU A 180 2.42 19.00 10.87
CA LEU A 180 2.94 18.95 9.51
C LEU A 180 4.41 18.57 9.50
N LEU A 181 4.86 18.03 8.36
CA LEU A 181 6.26 17.73 8.11
C LEU A 181 6.91 18.91 7.38
N LYS A 182 8.15 19.23 7.74
CA LYS A 182 8.94 20.34 7.16
C LYS A 182 9.09 20.25 5.64
N ASP A 183 9.07 19.05 5.08
CA ASP A 183 9.20 18.73 3.66
C ASP A 183 7.89 18.27 3.01
N GLY A 184 6.79 18.26 3.76
CA GLY A 184 5.44 17.97 3.24
C GLY A 184 4.87 19.11 2.40
N GLY A 185 3.86 18.80 1.59
CA GLY A 185 3.12 19.80 0.78
C GLY A 185 3.91 20.37 -0.40
N LYS A 186 5.09 19.82 -0.71
CA LYS A 186 5.88 20.19 -1.89
C LYS A 186 5.45 19.44 -3.15
N SER A 187 4.66 18.37 -3.00
CA SER A 187 4.15 17.61 -4.14
C SER A 187 2.83 18.16 -4.66
N LYS A 188 2.49 17.81 -5.89
CA LYS A 188 1.16 18.09 -6.47
C LYS A 188 0.08 17.10 -5.99
N THR A 189 0.43 16.18 -5.08
CA THR A 189 -0.48 15.12 -4.64
C THR A 189 -1.27 15.48 -3.39
N GLY A 190 -0.96 16.63 -2.81
CA GLY A 190 -1.58 17.12 -1.59
C GLY A 190 -0.57 17.52 -0.54
N THR A 191 -1.07 17.81 0.65
CA THR A 191 -0.24 18.09 1.84
C THR A 191 -0.54 17.05 2.90
N PHE A 192 0.49 16.28 3.27
CA PHE A 192 0.41 15.30 4.36
C PHE A 192 0.45 16.00 5.72
N PHE A 193 -0.39 15.53 6.64
CA PHE A 193 -0.33 15.94 8.04
C PHE A 193 -0.85 14.84 8.95
N PHE A 194 -0.46 14.92 10.21
CA PHE A 194 -1.09 14.17 11.28
C PHE A 194 -2.09 15.04 12.02
N GLU A 195 -3.18 14.44 12.49
CA GLU A 195 -4.12 15.08 13.40
C GLU A 195 -4.13 14.32 14.73
N GLU A 196 -4.18 15.07 15.83
CA GLU A 196 -4.30 14.50 17.16
C GLU A 196 -5.59 13.69 17.29
N PHE A 197 -5.47 12.43 17.69
CA PHE A 197 -6.59 11.54 17.93
C PHE A 197 -6.75 11.37 19.44
N ASP A 198 -7.78 12.02 20.00
CA ASP A 198 -8.06 11.94 21.42
C ASP A 198 -8.59 10.54 21.78
N VAL A 199 -7.81 9.81 22.59
CA VAL A 199 -8.23 8.54 23.17
C VAL A 199 -8.45 8.75 24.65
N GLN A 200 -9.69 8.59 25.09
CA GLN A 200 -10.11 8.63 26.49
C GLN A 200 -9.37 7.64 27.41
N THR A 201 -8.59 6.71 26.83
CA THR A 201 -7.73 5.77 27.55
C THR A 201 -6.33 5.79 26.93
N ARG A 202 -5.32 6.19 27.71
CA ARG A 202 -3.91 6.14 27.29
C ARG A 202 -3.35 4.74 27.56
N PRO A 203 -3.10 3.90 26.53
CA PRO A 203 -2.63 2.53 26.73
C PRO A 203 -1.17 2.51 27.22
N ARG A 204 -0.87 1.85 28.34
CA ARG A 204 0.51 1.71 28.82
C ARG A 204 1.28 0.67 27.98
N PHE A 205 2.46 1.05 27.48
CA PHE A 205 3.32 0.18 26.67
C PHE A 205 4.53 -0.31 27.49
N LYS A 206 4.75 -1.63 27.55
CA LYS A 206 5.86 -2.23 28.34
C LYS A 206 7.25 -2.00 27.73
N SER A 207 7.37 -2.04 26.41
CA SER A 207 8.60 -1.81 25.67
C SER A 207 8.25 -1.38 24.25
N LYS A 208 8.92 -0.35 23.74
CA LYS A 208 8.66 0.25 22.42
C LYS A 208 9.95 0.70 21.79
N LYS A 209 10.17 0.30 20.53
CA LYS A 209 11.23 0.86 19.70
C LYS A 209 10.74 2.22 19.19
N ILE A 210 11.30 3.30 19.73
CA ILE A 210 11.01 4.66 19.28
C ILE A 210 11.89 4.94 18.06
N LEU A 211 11.26 5.30 16.95
CA LEU A 211 11.90 5.60 15.67
C LEU A 211 12.05 7.11 15.49
N ASP A 212 13.00 7.49 14.64
CA ASP A 212 13.12 8.84 14.12
C ASP A 212 12.21 9.00 12.89
N LEU A 213 11.29 9.96 12.91
CA LEU A 213 10.30 10.10 11.83
C LEU A 213 10.94 10.61 10.54
N GLU A 214 11.85 11.58 10.61
CA GLU A 214 12.53 12.14 9.44
C GLU A 214 13.28 11.04 8.69
N SER A 215 14.13 10.29 9.39
CA SER A 215 14.86 9.15 8.83
C SER A 215 13.92 8.07 8.27
N PHE A 216 12.79 7.81 8.94
CA PHE A 216 11.81 6.84 8.46
C PHE A 216 11.16 7.28 7.15
N VAL A 217 10.74 8.55 7.05
CA VAL A 217 10.13 9.10 5.84
C VAL A 217 11.16 9.18 4.71
N HIS A 218 12.38 9.65 4.97
CA HIS A 218 13.44 9.79 3.96
C HIS A 218 13.99 8.47 3.45
N SER A 219 13.92 7.41 4.26
CA SER A 219 14.25 6.04 3.82
C SER A 219 13.07 5.31 3.16
N SER A 220 11.87 5.88 3.22
CA SER A 220 10.68 5.30 2.61
C SER A 220 10.69 5.51 1.10
N ARG A 221 9.91 4.68 0.40
CA ARG A 221 9.68 4.85 -1.04
C ARG A 221 8.87 6.10 -1.41
N PHE A 222 8.33 6.79 -0.42
CA PHE A 222 7.48 7.97 -0.61
C PHE A 222 8.30 9.26 -0.63
N TYR A 223 9.60 9.19 -0.40
CA TYR A 223 10.49 10.35 -0.47
C TYR A 223 11.39 10.25 -1.69
N ASN A 224 11.37 11.30 -2.52
CA ASN A 224 12.33 11.49 -3.59
C ASN A 224 13.49 12.32 -3.07
N SER A 225 14.65 11.69 -2.86
CA SER A 225 15.84 12.35 -2.34
C SER A 225 16.49 13.33 -3.30
N GLU A 226 16.31 13.15 -4.62
CA GLU A 226 16.87 14.05 -5.63
C GLU A 226 16.11 15.38 -5.67
N LEU A 227 14.79 15.31 -5.49
CA LEU A 227 13.90 16.48 -5.52
C LEU A 227 13.61 17.04 -4.12
N ASN A 228 13.89 16.28 -3.06
CA ASN A 228 13.50 16.59 -1.69
C ASN A 228 11.97 16.83 -1.57
N ILE A 229 11.20 15.89 -2.14
CA ILE A 229 9.73 15.92 -2.22
C ILE A 229 9.16 14.61 -1.67
N ILE A 230 8.08 14.71 -0.90
CA ILE A 230 7.29 13.58 -0.41
C ILE A 230 6.08 13.34 -1.31
N GLU A 231 5.77 12.09 -1.64
CA GLU A 231 4.48 11.67 -2.20
C GLU A 231 3.40 11.65 -1.10
N ASP A 232 2.94 12.85 -0.71
CA ASP A 232 2.11 13.12 0.48
C ASP A 232 0.91 12.17 0.61
N ARG A 233 0.19 11.94 -0.49
CA ARG A 233 -0.99 11.07 -0.50
C ARG A 233 -0.65 9.60 -0.22
N ASN A 234 0.44 9.11 -0.80
CA ASN A 234 0.88 7.73 -0.60
C ASN A 234 1.43 7.53 0.81
N LEU A 235 2.13 8.54 1.36
CA LEU A 235 2.58 8.51 2.74
C LEU A 235 1.40 8.49 3.72
N SER A 236 0.36 9.30 3.46
CA SER A 236 -0.89 9.30 4.22
C SER A 236 -1.55 7.93 4.26
N ASP A 237 -1.71 7.31 3.10
CA ASP A 237 -2.30 5.98 2.97
C ASP A 237 -1.45 4.91 3.68
N PHE A 238 -0.11 4.97 3.57
CA PHE A 238 0.78 4.07 4.29
C PHE A 238 0.56 4.15 5.80
N PHE A 239 0.61 5.35 6.37
CA PHE A 239 0.43 5.53 7.82
C PHE A 239 -0.99 5.19 8.29
N SER A 240 -2.00 5.27 7.42
CA SER A 240 -3.37 4.88 7.76
C SER A 240 -3.51 3.40 8.14
N ASN A 241 -2.54 2.56 7.72
CA ASN A 241 -2.47 1.13 8.02
C ASN A 241 -1.71 0.80 9.32
N TYR A 242 -1.33 1.81 10.09
CA TYR A 242 -0.72 1.68 11.42
C TYR A 242 -1.51 2.46 12.48
N VAL A 243 -1.30 2.09 13.74
CA VAL A 243 -1.58 2.97 14.89
C VAL A 243 -0.30 3.76 15.16
N VAL A 244 -0.36 5.09 15.14
CA VAL A 244 0.85 5.91 15.25
C VAL A 244 0.82 6.74 16.52
N PHE A 245 1.94 6.76 17.25
CA PHE A 245 2.15 7.59 18.43
C PHE A 245 3.40 8.46 18.28
N LEU A 246 3.27 9.73 18.68
CA LEU A 246 4.39 10.67 18.81
C LEU A 246 4.76 10.80 20.29
N PHE A 247 6.03 10.54 20.62
CA PHE A 247 6.58 10.63 21.96
C PHE A 247 7.23 11.97 22.19
N ARG A 248 6.79 12.69 23.22
CA ARG A 248 7.45 13.93 23.63
C ARG A 248 8.73 13.61 24.37
N ASP A 249 9.80 14.29 24.01
CA ASP A 249 11.09 14.18 24.69
C ASP A 249 10.98 14.87 26.06
N THR A 250 10.48 14.12 27.04
CA THR A 250 10.36 14.55 28.44
C THR A 250 10.94 13.44 29.31
N ASP A 251 11.34 13.78 30.54
CA ASP A 251 11.79 12.80 31.53
C ASP A 251 10.75 11.68 31.78
N ASN A 252 9.49 11.93 31.40
CA ASN A 252 8.40 10.97 31.42
C ASN A 252 8.32 10.16 30.11
N LYS A 253 8.78 8.90 30.16
CA LYS A 253 8.71 7.92 29.06
C LYS A 253 7.28 7.56 28.59
N ASP A 254 6.26 8.07 29.27
CA ASP A 254 4.85 7.84 28.99
C ASP A 254 4.10 9.09 28.48
N ASP A 255 4.79 10.20 28.16
CA ASP A 255 4.14 11.31 27.48
C ASP A 255 4.13 11.12 25.96
N TYR A 256 2.95 10.82 25.43
CA TYR A 256 2.74 10.59 24.01
C TYR A 256 1.35 11.02 23.56
N ILE A 257 1.23 11.19 22.25
CA ILE A 257 0.01 11.59 21.56
C ILE A 257 -0.28 10.54 20.50
N GLN A 258 -1.52 10.04 20.45
CA GLN A 258 -1.96 9.24 19.32
C GLN A 258 -2.33 10.17 18.17
N ILE A 259 -1.96 9.80 16.96
CA ILE A 259 -2.21 10.59 15.77
C ILE A 259 -2.83 9.73 14.66
N LYS A 260 -3.57 10.38 13.76
CA LYS A 260 -4.06 9.81 12.51
C LYS A 260 -3.46 10.57 11.34
N SER A 261 -3.11 9.86 10.26
CA SER A 261 -2.60 10.46 9.03
C SER A 261 -3.73 10.92 8.12
N TYR A 262 -3.51 12.07 7.49
CA TYR A 262 -4.40 12.67 6.51
C TYR A 262 -3.59 13.31 5.38
N SER A 263 -4.29 13.56 4.27
CA SER A 263 -3.78 14.37 3.17
C SER A 263 -4.92 15.21 2.59
N THR A 264 -4.68 16.50 2.36
CA THR A 264 -5.59 17.35 1.58
C THR A 264 -5.24 17.30 0.11
N ILE A 265 -6.22 17.44 -0.78
CA ILE A 265 -5.97 17.73 -2.19
C ILE A 265 -6.15 19.24 -2.32
N GLU A 266 -5.13 19.92 -2.83
CA GLU A 266 -5.23 21.32 -3.25
C GLU A 266 -5.65 21.42 -4.72
#